data_AF-A0A924F806-F1
#
_entry.id   AF-A0A924F806-F1
#
_cell.length_a   1.000
_cell.length_b   1.000
_cell.length_c   1.000
_cell.angle_alpha   90.00
_cell.angle_beta   90.00
_cell.angle_gamma   90.00
#
_symmetry.space_group_name_H-M   'P 1'
#
loop_
_entity.id
_entity.type
_entity.pdbx_description
1 polymer ?
#
loop_
_entity_poly.entity_id
_entity_poly.type
_entity_poly.pdbx_seq_one_letter_code
_entity_poly.pdbx_strand_id
1 'polypeptide(L)' 'MLNLTPTNMPIVESYQFEGVFWVGNRWIEMLDMPLLQKQRLMQMTSPILRLELIQDFLEENKIVQF' A
#
# COMPACT_ATOMS: atom_id res chain seq x y z
N MET A 1 -0.93 -23.97 26.30
CA MET A 1 -0.65 -22.70 25.59
C MET A 1 0.31 -23.04 24.46
N LEU A 2 -0.04 -22.71 23.20
CA LEU A 2 0.77 -23.10 22.03
C LEU A 2 2.11 -22.35 22.06
N ASN A 3 3.22 -23.08 21.95
CA ASN A 3 4.57 -22.53 21.80
C ASN A 3 4.70 -21.94 20.38
N LEU A 4 4.43 -20.65 20.25
CA LEU A 4 4.63 -19.93 18.99
C LEU A 4 6.05 -19.34 19.00
N THR A 5 6.93 -19.91 18.19
CA THR A 5 8.17 -19.24 17.78
C THR A 5 7.83 -18.27 16.63
N PRO A 6 8.57 -17.16 16.44
CA PRO A 6 8.28 -16.19 15.36
C PRO A 6 8.18 -16.82 13.96
N THR A 7 8.87 -17.93 13.74
CA THR A 7 8.85 -18.72 12.50
C THR A 7 7.53 -19.47 12.26
N ASN A 8 6.75 -19.75 13.31
CA ASN A 8 5.52 -20.54 13.26
C ASN A 8 4.25 -19.71 13.53
N MET A 9 4.35 -18.38 13.45
CA MET A 9 3.18 -17.52 13.57
C MET A 9 2.40 -17.53 12.23
N PRO A 10 1.09 -17.85 12.21
CA PRO A 10 0.31 -17.90 10.98
C PRO A 10 0.16 -16.51 10.32
N ILE A 11 0.53 -15.47 11.04
CA ILE A 11 0.59 -14.09 10.59
C ILE A 11 2.02 -13.62 10.86
N VAL A 12 2.77 -13.38 9.79
CA VAL A 12 4.10 -12.75 9.89
C VAL A 12 3.89 -11.30 10.31
N GLU A 13 4.57 -10.89 11.38
CA GLU A 13 4.58 -9.50 11.81
C GLU A 13 5.19 -8.63 10.70
N SER A 14 4.47 -7.58 10.27
CA SER A 14 4.90 -6.71 9.17
C SER A 14 6.04 -5.81 9.65
N TYR A 15 7.26 -6.35 9.78
CA TYR A 15 8.45 -5.62 10.28
C TYR A 15 8.91 -4.45 9.39
N GLN A 16 8.07 -3.95 8.48
CA GLN A 16 8.37 -2.84 7.57
C GLN A 16 7.16 -1.92 7.39
N PHE A 17 6.53 -1.51 8.49
CA PHE A 17 5.48 -0.47 8.49
C PHE A 17 5.93 0.86 7.85
N GLU A 18 7.23 1.05 7.63
CA GLU A 18 7.81 2.29 7.10
C GLU A 18 8.27 2.17 5.63
N GLY A 19 8.16 0.98 5.03
CA GLY A 19 8.58 0.76 3.65
C GLY A 19 7.60 1.38 2.65
N VAL A 20 8.15 2.02 1.60
CA VAL A 20 7.42 2.54 0.43
C VAL A 20 6.40 1.52 -0.14
N PHE A 21 6.74 0.23 -0.09
CA PHE A 21 5.87 -0.87 -0.51
C PHE A 21 4.60 -1.01 0.36
N TRP A 22 4.71 -0.89 1.68
CA TRP A 22 3.57 -1.00 2.60
C TRP A 22 2.66 0.22 2.53
N VAL A 23 3.27 1.42 2.54
CA VAL A 23 2.53 2.69 2.50
C VAL A 23 1.70 2.79 1.22
N GLY A 24 2.28 2.48 0.06
CA GLY A 24 1.56 2.53 -1.21
C GLY A 24 0.35 1.59 -1.26
N ASN A 25 0.47 0.36 -0.73
CA ASN A 25 -0.64 -0.58 -0.71
C ASN A 25 -1.79 -0.12 0.20
N ARG A 26 -1.47 0.45 1.38
CA ARG A 26 -2.47 0.97 2.32
C ARG A 26 -3.21 2.19 1.79
N TRP A 27 -2.49 3.09 1.12
CA TRP A 27 -3.12 4.26 0.49
C TRP A 27 -4.13 3.83 -0.59
N ILE A 28 -3.77 2.91 -1.48
CA ILE A 28 -4.69 2.44 -2.55
C ILE A 28 -6.00 1.86 -2.01
N GLU A 29 -5.94 1.15 -0.88
CA GLU A 29 -7.14 0.60 -0.24
C GLU A 29 -8.11 1.70 0.20
N MET A 30 -7.58 2.82 0.73
CA MET A 30 -8.34 3.94 1.29
C MET A 30 -8.88 4.92 0.23
N LEU A 31 -8.21 5.04 -0.92
CA LEU A 31 -8.61 6.00 -1.96
C LEU A 31 -9.94 5.61 -2.62
N ASP A 32 -10.78 6.60 -2.89
CA ASP A 32 -12.05 6.41 -3.60
C ASP A 32 -11.80 6.37 -5.12
N MET A 33 -11.36 5.21 -5.60
CA MET A 33 -11.09 4.96 -7.01
C MET A 33 -11.75 3.65 -7.48
N PRO A 34 -12.12 3.53 -8.76
CA PRO A 34 -12.66 2.29 -9.33
C PRO A 34 -11.78 1.08 -9.04
N LEU A 35 -12.41 -0.07 -8.75
CA LEU A 35 -11.71 -1.32 -8.40
C LEU A 35 -10.61 -1.70 -9.42
N LEU A 36 -10.89 -1.52 -10.71
CA LEU A 36 -9.93 -1.83 -11.77
C LEU A 36 -8.68 -0.94 -11.69
N GLN A 37 -8.81 0.32 -11.27
CA GLN A 37 -7.66 1.21 -11.06
C GLN A 37 -6.84 0.76 -9.83
N LYS A 38 -7.51 0.38 -8.72
CA LYS A 38 -6.83 -0.21 -7.55
C LYS A 38 -6.01 -1.43 -7.95
N GLN A 39 -6.60 -2.35 -8.72
CA GLN A 39 -5.95 -3.57 -9.19
C GLN A 39 -4.71 -3.27 -10.05
N ARG A 40 -4.79 -2.29 -10.97
CA ARG A 40 -3.64 -1.88 -11.80
C ARG A 40 -2.48 -1.35 -10.94
N LEU A 41 -2.76 -0.47 -9.98
CA LEU A 41 -1.74 0.07 -9.08
C LEU A 41 -1.08 -1.01 -8.20
N MET A 42 -1.88 -1.97 -7.71
CA MET A 42 -1.39 -3.09 -6.90
C MET A 42 -0.53 -4.09 -7.70
N GLN A 43 -0.71 -4.20 -9.02
CA GLN A 43 0.09 -5.06 -9.90
C GLN A 43 1.45 -4.45 -10.28
N MET A 44 1.67 -3.16 -10.05
CA MET A 44 2.93 -2.49 -10.39
C MET A 44 4.09 -3.08 -9.58
N THR A 45 5.23 -3.30 -10.23
CA THR A 45 6.43 -3.83 -9.54
C THR A 45 7.30 -2.71 -8.96
N SER A 46 7.26 -1.51 -9.54
CA SER A 46 7.98 -0.34 -9.04
C SER A 46 7.19 0.36 -7.93
N PRO A 47 7.69 0.39 -6.69
CA PRO A 47 7.01 1.06 -5.59
C PRO A 47 7.06 2.59 -5.71
N ILE A 48 8.11 3.14 -6.34
CA ILE A 48 8.26 4.59 -6.55
C ILE A 48 7.21 5.10 -7.54
N LEU A 49 7.14 4.48 -8.73
CA LEU A 49 6.15 4.86 -9.74
C LEU A 49 4.71 4.72 -9.22
N ARG A 50 4.47 3.72 -8.36
CA ARG A 50 3.16 3.56 -7.72
C ARG A 50 2.84 4.75 -6.80
N LEU A 51 3.81 5.24 -6.03
CA LEU A 51 3.60 6.41 -5.16
C LEU A 51 3.39 7.69 -5.96
N GLU A 52 4.13 7.90 -7.05
CA GLU A 52 3.93 9.05 -7.94
C GLU A 52 2.50 9.07 -8.48
N LEU A 53 1.98 7.94 -8.98
CA LEU A 53 0.60 7.86 -9.46
C LEU A 53 -0.45 8.06 -8.35
N ILE A 54 -0.15 7.66 -7.11
CA ILE A 54 -1.02 7.94 -5.97
C ILE A 54 -1.01 9.45 -5.66
N GLN A 55 0.15 10.09 -5.72
CA GLN A 55 0.27 11.54 -5.56
C GLN A 55 -0.53 12.28 -6.63
N ASP A 56 -0.36 11.93 -7.90
CA ASP A 56 -1.11 12.53 -9.02
C ASP A 56 -2.63 12.42 -8.78
N PHE A 57 -3.09 11.23 -8.38
CA PHE A 57 -4.51 11.02 -8.05
C PHE A 57 -4.98 11.93 -6.92
N LEU A 58 -4.19 12.08 -5.86
CA LEU A 58 -4.53 12.91 -4.70
C LEU A 58 -4.60 14.40 -5.07
N GLU A 59 -3.68 14.87 -5.90
CA GLU A 59 -3.63 16.25 -6.41
C GLU A 59 -4.82 16.55 -7.34
N GLU A 60 -5.13 15.64 -8.27
CA GLU A 60 -6.28 15.75 -9.18
C GLU A 60 -7.61 15.85 -8.43
N ASN A 61 -7.75 15.08 -7.34
CA ASN A 61 -8.94 15.07 -6.50
C ASN A 61 -8.94 16.17 -5.42
N LYS A 62 -7.91 17.04 -5.40
CA LYS A 62 -7.75 18.15 -4.43
C LYS A 62 -7.76 17.69 -2.97
N ILE A 63 -7.31 16.47 -2.70
CA ILE A 63 -7.21 15.89 -1.37
C ILE A 63 -5.96 16.43 -0.64
N VAL A 64 -4.92 16.79 -1.41
CA VAL A 64 -3.66 17.40 -0.93
C VAL A 64 -3.23 18.52 -1.88
N GLN A 65 -2.47 19.48 -1.35
CA GLN A 65 -1.68 20.46 -2.11
C GLN A 65 -0.28 20.46 -1.51
N PHE A 66 0.72 20.10 -2.31
CA PHE A 66 2.13 20.15 -1.94
C PHE A 66 2.78 21.44 -2.43
#